data_AF-A0A848TGL4-F1
#
_entry.id   AF-A0A848TGL4-F1
#
_cell.length_a   1.000
_cell.length_b   1.000
_cell.length_c   1.000
_cell.angle_alpha   90.00
_cell.angle_beta   90.00
_cell.angle_gamma   90.00
#
_symmetry.space_group_name_H-M   'P 1'
#
loop_
_entity.id
_entity.type
_entity.pdbx_description
1 polymer ?
#
loop_
_entity_poly.entity_id
_entity_poly.type
_entity_poly.pdbx_seq_one_letter_code
_entity_poly.pdbx_strand_id
1 'polypeptide(L)'
;MKSFFTATALLALASGPAIALQPLHKDPTVVSGFYAIGLADEVRKNCESISPRMLRAYNYLRALERYARDAGYSDAQIEELTENKAEKEKLRVRIRADLAERG
;
A
#
# COMPACT_ATOMS: atom_id res chain seq x y z
N MET A 1 -34.27 50.08 32.59
CA MET A 1 -32.81 50.24 32.34
C MET A 1 -32.25 48.88 31.96
N LYS A 2 -31.74 48.79 30.72
CA LYS A 2 -30.74 47.87 30.16
C LYS A 2 -31.04 46.36 30.22
N SER A 3 -31.60 45.91 29.10
CA SER A 3 -31.92 44.54 28.72
C SER A 3 -30.71 43.62 28.70
N PHE A 4 -30.95 42.39 29.17
CA PHE A 4 -30.17 41.18 28.97
C PHE A 4 -30.00 40.88 27.47
N PHE A 5 -28.76 40.65 27.01
CA PHE A 5 -28.50 39.89 25.77
C PHE A 5 -27.16 39.15 25.91
N THR A 6 -27.23 37.90 26.35
CA THR A 6 -26.15 36.91 26.29
C THR A 6 -26.00 36.40 24.86
N ALA A 7 -24.89 36.71 24.20
CA ALA A 7 -24.55 36.21 22.89
C ALA A 7 -23.80 34.87 23.00
N THR A 8 -24.53 33.76 22.85
CA THR A 8 -23.95 32.42 22.74
C THR A 8 -23.46 32.22 21.30
N ALA A 9 -22.15 32.33 21.07
CA ALA A 9 -21.54 32.02 19.79
C ALA A 9 -21.51 30.50 19.57
N LEU A 10 -22.40 29.99 18.72
CA LEU A 10 -22.37 28.62 18.22
C LEU A 10 -21.16 28.45 17.26
N LEU A 11 -20.11 27.77 17.72
CA LEU A 11 -19.06 27.25 16.83
C LEU A 11 -19.66 26.09 16.02
N ALA A 12 -19.95 26.33 14.74
CA ALA A 12 -20.27 25.27 13.80
C ALA A 12 -18.97 24.53 13.43
N LEU A 13 -18.74 23.34 14.01
CA LEU A 13 -17.73 22.41 13.53
C LEU A 13 -18.18 21.89 12.16
N ALA A 14 -17.49 22.31 11.11
CA ALA A 14 -17.63 21.73 9.78
C ALA A 14 -17.01 20.32 9.76
N SER A 15 -17.81 19.31 10.07
CA SER A 15 -17.47 17.90 9.86
C SER A 15 -17.54 17.58 8.35
N GLY A 16 -16.47 17.89 7.62
CA GLY A 16 -16.30 17.42 6.24
C GLY A 16 -16.07 15.90 6.22
N PRO A 17 -16.47 15.19 5.15
CA PRO A 17 -16.23 13.75 5.05
C PRO A 17 -14.72 13.48 5.02
N ALA A 18 -14.24 12.68 5.98
CA ALA A 18 -12.90 12.14 5.91
C ALA A 18 -12.84 11.15 4.75
N ILE A 19 -12.11 11.49 3.68
CA ILE A 19 -11.78 10.54 2.61
C ILE A 19 -10.83 9.52 3.23
N ALA A 20 -11.34 8.33 3.54
CA ALA A 20 -10.53 7.25 4.06
C ALA A 20 -9.54 6.78 2.99
N LEU A 21 -8.27 6.61 3.37
CA LEU A 21 -7.28 5.99 2.52
C LEU A 21 -7.75 4.58 2.14
N GLN A 22 -7.58 4.20 0.87
CA GLN A 22 -7.84 2.84 0.43
C GLN A 22 -6.90 1.87 1.17
N PRO A 23 -7.29 0.63 1.45
CA PRO A 23 -6.38 -0.38 1.99
C PRO A 23 -5.11 -0.50 1.13
N LEU A 24 -3.93 -0.64 1.76
CA LEU A 24 -2.65 -0.63 1.05
C LEU A 24 -2.57 -1.70 -0.06
N HIS A 25 -3.18 -2.87 0.16
CA HIS A 25 -3.25 -3.94 -0.83
C HIS A 25 -4.08 -3.60 -2.09
N LYS A 26 -4.79 -2.46 -2.09
CA LYS A 26 -5.51 -1.91 -3.25
C LYS A 26 -4.82 -0.69 -3.86
N ASP A 27 -3.78 -0.17 -3.21
CA ASP A 27 -3.07 0.99 -3.73
C ASP A 27 -2.28 0.63 -4.99
N PRO A 28 -2.46 1.33 -6.13
CA PRO A 28 -1.86 0.94 -7.39
C PRO A 28 -0.33 1.03 -7.38
N THR A 29 0.25 1.98 -6.64
CA THR A 29 1.71 2.14 -6.51
C THR A 29 2.28 0.95 -5.74
N VAL A 30 1.63 0.59 -4.64
CA VAL A 30 2.01 -0.55 -3.81
C VAL A 30 1.84 -1.86 -4.58
N VAL A 31 0.66 -2.10 -5.16
CA VAL A 31 0.36 -3.34 -5.90
C VAL A 31 1.30 -3.53 -7.09
N SER A 32 1.59 -2.49 -7.86
CA SER A 32 2.53 -2.57 -8.97
C SER A 32 3.97 -2.85 -8.49
N GLY A 33 4.38 -2.28 -7.35
CA GLY A 33 5.68 -2.57 -6.77
C GLY A 33 5.82 -4.02 -6.27
N PHE A 34 4.83 -4.53 -5.55
CA PHE A 34 4.81 -5.93 -5.15
C PHE A 34 4.72 -6.87 -6.35
N TYR A 35 3.98 -6.48 -7.40
CA TYR A 35 3.92 -7.24 -8.64
C TYR A 35 5.31 -7.36 -9.27
N ALA A 36 6.06 -6.26 -9.39
CA ALA A 36 7.40 -6.26 -9.96
C ALA A 36 8.38 -7.16 -9.17
N ILE A 37 8.35 -7.10 -7.83
CA ILE A 37 9.16 -8.01 -7.00
C ILE A 37 8.72 -9.46 -7.17
N GLY A 38 7.42 -9.74 -7.12
CA GLY A 38 6.90 -11.09 -7.24
C GLY A 38 7.22 -11.72 -8.59
N LEU A 39 7.12 -10.94 -9.67
CA LEU A 39 7.51 -11.34 -11.02
C LEU A 39 8.99 -11.70 -11.07
N ALA A 40 9.86 -10.84 -10.53
CA ALA A 40 11.30 -11.10 -10.47
C ALA A 40 11.63 -12.35 -9.65
N ASP A 41 10.89 -12.62 -8.56
CA ASP A 41 11.07 -13.80 -7.73
C ASP A 41 10.61 -15.09 -8.43
N GLU A 42 9.48 -15.07 -9.15
CA GLU A 42 9.03 -16.22 -9.95
C GLU A 42 10.00 -16.51 -11.11
N VAL A 43 10.51 -15.49 -11.81
CA VAL A 43 11.55 -15.68 -12.84
C VAL A 43 12.82 -16.30 -12.25
N ARG A 44 13.30 -15.77 -11.12
CA ARG A 44 14.48 -16.30 -10.42
C ARG A 44 14.30 -17.78 -10.01
N LYS A 45 13.11 -18.16 -9.54
CA LYS A 45 12.82 -19.55 -9.15
C LYS A 45 12.84 -20.53 -10.32
N ASN A 46 12.52 -20.06 -11.53
CA ASN A 46 12.50 -20.88 -12.74
C ASN A 46 13.79 -20.79 -13.57
N CYS A 47 14.71 -19.89 -13.25
CA CYS A 47 15.96 -19.67 -13.97
C CYS A 47 17.16 -19.59 -13.02
N GLU A 48 17.84 -20.72 -12.82
CA GLU A 48 18.97 -20.84 -11.86
C GLU A 48 20.16 -19.92 -12.17
N SER A 49 20.31 -19.49 -13.43
CA SER A 49 21.35 -18.54 -13.85
C SER A 49 21.13 -17.11 -13.34
N ILE A 50 19.93 -16.79 -12.83
CA ILE A 50 19.57 -15.45 -12.36
C ILE A 50 19.73 -15.40 -10.84
N SER A 51 20.71 -14.63 -10.38
CA SER A 51 20.90 -14.36 -8.94
C SER A 51 20.05 -13.17 -8.46
N PRO A 52 19.47 -13.24 -7.25
CA PRO A 52 18.71 -12.13 -6.68
C PRO A 52 19.60 -10.94 -6.38
N ARG A 53 19.13 -9.75 -6.73
CA ARG A 53 19.79 -8.48 -6.38
C ARG A 53 19.25 -7.98 -5.04
N MET A 54 19.61 -8.67 -3.95
CA MET A 54 19.02 -8.45 -2.61
C MET A 54 19.03 -7.00 -2.15
N LEU A 55 20.16 -6.28 -2.32
CA LEU A 55 20.26 -4.87 -1.96
C LEU A 55 19.26 -4.00 -2.75
N ARG A 56 19.05 -4.29 -4.04
CA ARG A 56 18.06 -3.56 -4.86
C ARG A 56 16.64 -3.89 -4.44
N ALA A 57 16.33 -5.16 -4.20
CA ALA A 57 15.01 -5.58 -3.73
C ALA A 57 14.66 -4.93 -2.38
N TYR A 58 15.60 -4.95 -1.43
CA TYR A 58 15.45 -4.29 -0.13
C TYR A 58 15.20 -2.79 -0.27
N ASN A 59 16.04 -2.09 -1.05
CA ASN A 59 15.87 -0.65 -1.27
C ASN A 59 14.52 -0.30 -1.91
N TYR A 60 14.02 -1.15 -2.81
CA TYR A 60 12.72 -0.98 -3.44
C TYR A 60 11.56 -1.17 -2.45
N LEU A 61 11.61 -2.21 -1.62
CA LEU A 61 10.62 -2.40 -0.53
C LEU A 61 10.62 -1.22 0.44
N ARG A 62 11.79 -0.72 0.82
CA ARG A 62 11.90 0.47 1.67
C ARG A 62 11.35 1.73 1.00
N ALA A 63 11.39 1.82 -0.33
CA ALA A 63 10.77 2.92 -1.06
C ALA A 63 9.24 2.86 -1.02
N LEU A 64 8.66 1.66 -1.15
CA LEU A 64 7.20 1.46 -1.00
C LEU A 64 6.73 1.75 0.42
N GLU A 65 7.50 1.35 1.43
CA GLU A 65 7.21 1.66 2.83
C GLU A 65 7.26 3.17 3.10
N ARG A 66 8.27 3.88 2.56
CA ARG A 66 8.33 5.36 2.65
C ARG A 66 7.14 6.00 1.94
N TYR A 67 6.82 5.56 0.73
CA TYR A 67 5.65 6.03 0.00
C TYR A 67 4.37 5.89 0.82
N ALA A 68 4.17 4.73 1.48
CA ALA A 68 3.00 4.51 2.32
C ALA A 68 2.96 5.46 3.52
N ARG A 69 4.09 5.66 4.20
CA ARG A 69 4.17 6.64 5.30
C ARG A 69 3.87 8.06 4.82
N ASP A 70 4.45 8.46 3.70
CA ASP A 70 4.25 9.79 3.10
C ASP A 70 2.79 10.00 2.66
N ALA A 71 2.11 8.93 2.25
CA ALA A 71 0.68 8.93 1.92
C ALA A 71 -0.25 8.95 3.15
N GLY A 72 0.28 8.89 4.36
CA GLY A 72 -0.48 9.00 5.61
C GLY A 72 -0.97 7.67 6.20
N TYR A 73 -0.45 6.54 5.73
CA TYR A 73 -0.76 5.23 6.31
C TYR A 73 -0.05 5.03 7.66
N SER A 74 -0.75 4.39 8.60
CA SER A 74 -0.16 4.01 9.90
C SER A 74 0.77 2.81 9.77
N ASP A 75 1.67 2.63 10.74
CA ASP A 75 2.58 1.47 10.75
C ASP A 75 1.82 0.14 10.76
N ALA A 76 0.67 0.07 11.45
CA ALA A 76 -0.19 -1.13 11.45
C ALA A 76 -0.80 -1.42 10.07
N GLN A 77 -1.16 -0.38 9.31
CA GLN A 77 -1.63 -0.55 7.92
C GLN A 77 -0.49 -0.98 6.99
N ILE A 78 0.74 -0.52 7.25
CA ILE A 78 1.93 -0.90 6.49
C ILE A 78 2.31 -2.36 6.77
N GLU A 79 2.21 -2.81 8.02
CA GLU A 79 2.44 -4.22 8.42
C GLU A 79 1.48 -5.19 7.71
N GLU A 80 0.28 -4.73 7.36
CA GLU A 80 -0.68 -5.52 6.58
C GLU A 80 -0.09 -5.98 5.24
N LEU A 81 0.87 -5.24 4.65
CA LEU A 81 1.56 -5.63 3.42
C LEU A 81 2.26 -6.99 3.52
N THR A 82 2.86 -7.27 4.67
CA THR A 82 3.60 -8.51 4.89
C THR A 82 2.69 -9.61 5.43
N GLU A 83 1.71 -9.24 6.26
CA GLU A 83 0.82 -10.16 6.99
C GLU A 83 -0.38 -10.66 6.16
N ASN A 84 -0.80 -9.93 5.12
CA ASN A 84 -1.94 -10.32 4.29
C ASN A 84 -1.57 -11.43 3.29
N LYS A 85 -1.49 -12.67 3.81
CA LYS A 85 -1.15 -13.87 3.03
C LYS A 85 -2.12 -14.12 1.87
N ALA A 86 -3.40 -13.78 2.05
CA ALA A 86 -4.43 -13.97 1.02
C ALA A 86 -4.18 -13.07 -0.20
N GLU A 87 -3.93 -11.77 0.00
CA GLU A 87 -3.63 -10.85 -1.10
C GLU A 87 -2.27 -11.15 -1.74
N LYS A 88 -1.27 -11.58 -0.94
CA LYS A 88 0.01 -12.06 -1.48
C LYS A 88 -0.18 -13.25 -2.41
N GLU A 89 -0.98 -14.25 -2.03
CA GLU A 89 -1.22 -15.41 -2.88
C GLU A 89 -2.01 -15.05 -4.14
N LYS A 90 -3.03 -14.19 -4.05
CA LYS A 90 -3.75 -13.68 -5.22
C LYS A 90 -2.80 -13.03 -6.22
N LEU A 91 -1.87 -12.20 -5.72
CA LEU A 91 -0.87 -11.55 -6.57
C LEU A 91 0.07 -12.57 -7.22
N ARG A 92 0.50 -13.60 -6.48
CA ARG A 92 1.35 -14.69 -7.03
C ARG A 92 0.62 -15.52 -8.08
N VAL A 93 -0.66 -15.83 -7.88
CA VAL A 93 -1.49 -16.51 -8.89
C VAL A 93 -1.58 -15.66 -10.16
N ARG A 94 -1.87 -14.36 -10.02
CA ARG A 94 -1.89 -13.43 -11.15
C ARG A 94 -0.56 -13.39 -11.89
N ILE A 95 0.55 -13.25 -11.18
CA ILE A 95 1.91 -13.23 -11.78
C ILE A 95 2.18 -14.51 -12.57
N ARG A 96 1.85 -15.68 -12.00
CA ARG A 96 2.05 -16.97 -12.69
C ARG A 96 1.17 -17.10 -13.94
N ALA A 97 -0.08 -16.63 -13.88
CA ALA A 97 -0.95 -16.58 -15.06
C ALA A 97 -0.38 -15.65 -16.14
N ASP A 98 0.04 -14.45 -15.77
CA ASP A 98 0.63 -13.46 -16.69
C ASP A 98 1.94 -13.98 -17.31
N LEU A 99 2.74 -14.74 -16.57
CA LEU A 99 3.95 -15.40 -17.09
C LEU A 99 3.59 -16.52 -18.07
N ALA A 100 2.64 -17.39 -17.73
CA ALA A 100 2.22 -18.50 -18.58
C ALA A 100 1.65 -18.03 -19.94
N GLU A 101 1.02 -16.86 -19.98
CA GLU A 101 0.56 -16.24 -21.23
C GLU A 101 1.72 -15.75 -22.11
N ARG A 102 2.87 -15.43 -21.52
CA ARG A 102 4.04 -14.82 -22.19
C ARG A 102 5.07 -15.84 -22.69
N GLY A 103 4.97 -17.11 -22.28
CA GLY A 103 5.86 -18.21 -22.68
C GLY A 103 6.91 -18.56 -21.65
#